data_AF-A0A2A4T5G2-F1
#
_entry.id   AF-A0A2A4T5G2-F1
#
_cell.length_a   1.000
_cell.length_b   1.000
_cell.length_c   1.000
_cell.angle_alpha   90.00
_cell.angle_beta   90.00
_cell.angle_gamma   90.00
#
_symmetry.space_group_name_H-M   'P 1'
#
loop_
_entity.id
_entity.type
_entity.pdbx_description
1 polymer ?
#
loop_
_entity_poly.entity_id
_entity_poly.type
_entity_poly.pdbx_seq_one_letter_code
_entity_poly.pdbx_strand_id
1 'polypeptide(L)'
;MTKVRGFTEYLMKKPYLFVIAFVFLFSPSLLSQEVTLGNWTPAAPSPFKIPDKYKKLLKDYRTQWVRLTGLQYSGLHWNLGIVIYINQEYKVFVNNYIGYLKVSQGLDEECEEEEEEETVGEDDMQDLDEELSSDDEELFALDDDEDTEEILDCSFPYQKYQVGTIILKENYLLKKGIPKEPVSITLMIKRQSGYDEQGGNWQYLQFDSRGEILVEGSKQKKAIQQQCANCHMNIHDRDFIFSTFYQPIRNSNLSPPK
;
A
#
# COMPACT_ATOMS: atom_id res chain seq x y z
N MET A 1 -56.86 38.19 -8.35
CA MET A 1 -57.81 38.19 -9.49
C MET A 1 -56.99 38.07 -10.77
N THR A 2 -57.10 37.11 -11.69
CA THR A 2 -57.94 35.92 -11.88
C THR A 2 -57.24 35.00 -12.91
N LYS A 3 -57.29 33.69 -12.64
CA LYS A 3 -57.25 32.44 -13.47
C LYS A 3 -57.40 32.62 -15.01
N VAL A 4 -56.81 31.81 -15.90
CA VAL A 4 -57.27 30.48 -16.45
C VAL A 4 -56.20 30.01 -17.49
N ARG A 5 -55.52 28.85 -17.41
CA ARG A 5 -55.80 27.42 -17.81
C ARG A 5 -56.07 27.11 -19.32
N GLY A 6 -55.29 26.15 -19.85
CA GLY A 6 -55.60 25.25 -20.99
C GLY A 6 -54.33 24.45 -21.32
N PHE A 7 -54.19 23.12 -21.19
CA PHE A 7 -55.04 21.93 -21.34
C PHE A 7 -55.49 21.64 -22.80
N THR A 8 -54.66 20.88 -23.50
CA THR A 8 -54.97 19.96 -24.62
C THR A 8 -53.83 18.94 -24.62
N GLU A 9 -53.94 17.80 -23.91
CA GLU A 9 -54.55 16.56 -24.37
C GLU A 9 -54.45 16.34 -25.90
N TYR A 10 -53.48 15.52 -26.32
CA TYR A 10 -53.58 14.77 -27.57
C TYR A 10 -53.35 13.29 -27.27
N LEU A 11 -54.45 12.64 -26.88
CA LEU A 11 -54.65 11.21 -26.90
C LEU A 11 -54.80 10.74 -28.35
N MET A 12 -53.79 10.07 -28.91
CA MET A 12 -54.01 9.19 -30.07
C MET A 12 -54.11 7.73 -29.61
N LYS A 13 -55.34 7.23 -29.63
CA LYS A 13 -55.72 5.82 -29.47
C LYS A 13 -55.68 5.12 -30.83
N LYS A 14 -54.75 4.15 -30.97
CA LYS A 14 -54.88 2.80 -31.59
C LYS A 14 -55.33 2.73 -33.08
N PRO A 15 -55.34 1.57 -33.81
CA PRO A 15 -54.99 0.20 -33.41
C PRO A 15 -54.22 -0.66 -34.47
N TYR A 16 -53.77 -1.84 -34.04
CA TYR A 16 -53.52 -3.09 -34.79
C TYR A 16 -52.41 -3.23 -35.85
N LEU A 17 -51.75 -4.39 -35.70
CA LEU A 17 -51.17 -5.30 -36.70
C LEU A 17 -49.71 -5.11 -37.12
N PHE A 18 -49.00 -6.25 -37.09
CA PHE A 18 -47.63 -6.54 -37.52
C PHE A 18 -46.48 -6.16 -36.58
N VAL A 19 -46.24 -7.01 -35.57
CA VAL A 19 -44.86 -7.39 -35.27
C VAL A 19 -44.79 -8.90 -35.12
N ILE A 20 -44.05 -9.46 -36.07
CA ILE A 20 -43.70 -10.87 -36.26
C ILE A 20 -43.23 -11.46 -34.93
N ALA A 21 -43.82 -12.59 -34.56
CA ALA A 21 -43.29 -13.48 -33.53
C ALA A 21 -41.96 -14.06 -34.04
N PHE A 22 -40.87 -13.31 -33.90
CA PHE A 22 -39.53 -13.85 -33.92
C PHE A 22 -39.37 -14.61 -32.61
N VAL A 23 -39.75 -15.88 -32.63
CA VAL A 23 -39.26 -16.89 -31.70
C VAL A 23 -37.75 -16.97 -31.94
N PHE A 24 -37.01 -16.03 -31.35
CA PHE A 24 -35.63 -16.29 -31.07
C PHE A 24 -35.63 -17.45 -30.10
N LEU A 25 -35.24 -18.61 -30.61
CA LEU A 25 -34.49 -19.61 -29.86
C LEU A 25 -33.19 -18.94 -29.39
N PHE A 26 -33.29 -17.96 -28.50
CA PHE A 26 -32.21 -17.57 -27.60
C PHE A 26 -32.09 -18.76 -26.66
N SER A 27 -31.32 -19.75 -27.11
CA SER A 27 -30.77 -20.75 -26.21
C SER A 27 -30.20 -19.98 -25.02
N PRO A 28 -30.62 -20.26 -23.78
CA PRO A 28 -29.89 -19.82 -22.61
C PRO A 28 -28.60 -20.63 -22.50
N SER A 29 -27.85 -20.75 -23.59
CA SER A 29 -26.41 -20.94 -23.56
C SER A 29 -25.80 -19.55 -23.35
N LEU A 30 -26.28 -18.85 -22.32
CA LEU A 30 -25.41 -17.97 -21.58
C LEU A 30 -24.40 -18.91 -20.96
N LEU A 31 -23.36 -19.21 -21.74
CA LEU A 31 -22.11 -19.75 -21.26
C LEU A 31 -21.79 -18.86 -20.06
N SER A 32 -22.02 -19.38 -18.86
CA SER A 32 -21.16 -19.01 -17.75
C SER A 32 -19.79 -19.43 -18.26
N GLN A 33 -19.07 -18.48 -18.87
CA GLN A 33 -17.64 -18.46 -18.65
C GLN A 33 -17.53 -18.38 -17.14
N GLU A 34 -17.44 -19.56 -16.52
CA GLU A 34 -16.65 -19.69 -15.33
C GLU A 34 -15.33 -19.05 -15.71
N VAL A 35 -15.16 -17.81 -15.28
CA VAL A 35 -13.85 -17.28 -14.99
C VAL A 35 -13.40 -18.17 -13.84
N THR A 36 -12.96 -19.39 -14.18
CA THR A 36 -11.99 -20.10 -13.39
C THR A 36 -10.97 -19.05 -13.01
N LEU A 37 -10.52 -19.04 -11.75
CA LEU A 37 -9.42 -18.21 -11.29
C LEU A 37 -8.20 -18.58 -12.14
N GLY A 38 -8.19 -18.07 -13.37
CA GLY A 38 -7.65 -18.79 -14.50
C GLY A 38 -6.17 -18.66 -14.40
N ASN A 39 -5.48 -19.77 -14.17
CA ASN A 39 -4.03 -19.93 -14.16
C ASN A 39 -3.28 -18.59 -14.13
N TRP A 40 -3.39 -17.86 -13.01
CA TRP A 40 -2.56 -16.68 -12.72
C TRP A 40 -1.15 -17.16 -12.37
N THR A 41 -0.61 -17.91 -13.31
CA THR A 41 0.72 -18.48 -13.28
C THR A 41 1.65 -17.37 -13.74
N PRO A 42 2.82 -17.22 -13.10
CA PRO A 42 3.84 -16.28 -13.55
C PRO A 42 4.24 -16.45 -15.02
N ALA A 43 4.00 -17.64 -15.61
CA ALA A 43 4.27 -17.97 -17.01
C ALA A 43 3.27 -17.35 -18.02
N ALA A 44 2.13 -16.82 -17.59
CA ALA A 44 1.20 -16.16 -18.49
C ALA A 44 1.78 -14.84 -19.03
N PRO A 45 1.61 -14.52 -20.34
CA PRO A 45 2.07 -13.26 -20.91
C PRO A 45 1.62 -12.04 -20.09
N SER A 46 2.50 -11.05 -19.95
CA SER A 46 2.13 -9.81 -19.26
C SER A 46 1.05 -9.07 -20.05
N PRO A 47 -0.08 -8.66 -19.42
CA PRO A 47 -1.11 -7.86 -20.06
C PRO A 47 -0.71 -6.37 -20.14
N PHE A 48 0.47 -6.00 -19.63
CA PHE A 48 1.00 -4.64 -19.66
C PHE A 48 2.00 -4.47 -20.79
N LYS A 49 1.85 -3.41 -21.58
CA LYS A 49 2.89 -2.98 -22.52
C LYS A 49 3.96 -2.19 -21.76
N ILE A 50 5.21 -2.63 -21.84
CA ILE A 50 6.32 -1.95 -21.18
C ILE A 50 6.81 -0.76 -22.05
N PRO A 51 6.96 0.45 -21.49
CA PRO A 51 7.51 1.60 -22.23
C PRO A 51 8.92 1.30 -22.75
N ASP A 52 9.27 1.78 -23.95
CA ASP A 52 10.55 1.47 -24.62
C ASP A 52 11.77 1.74 -23.73
N LYS A 53 11.73 2.86 -23.00
CA LYS A 53 12.74 3.26 -22.02
C LYS A 53 13.08 2.19 -20.98
N TYR A 54 12.10 1.35 -20.61
CA TYR A 54 12.23 0.34 -19.55
C TYR A 54 12.16 -1.10 -20.06
N LYS A 55 11.99 -1.33 -21.37
CA LYS A 55 11.89 -2.68 -21.95
C LYS A 55 13.04 -3.59 -21.55
N LYS A 56 14.28 -3.09 -21.58
CA LYS A 56 15.45 -3.86 -21.19
C LYS A 56 15.47 -4.17 -19.68
N LEU A 57 15.07 -3.19 -18.87
CA LEU A 57 15.11 -3.29 -17.41
C LEU A 57 14.06 -4.28 -16.88
N LEU A 58 12.87 -4.26 -17.48
CA LEU A 58 11.72 -5.08 -17.07
C LEU A 58 11.53 -6.29 -17.98
N LYS A 59 12.58 -6.71 -18.68
CA LYS A 59 12.52 -7.90 -19.51
C LYS A 59 12.23 -9.10 -18.63
N ASP A 60 11.20 -9.87 -18.97
CA ASP A 60 10.87 -11.15 -18.34
C ASP A 60 10.66 -11.09 -16.81
N TYR A 61 10.30 -9.93 -16.24
CA TYR A 61 10.21 -9.75 -14.78
C TYR A 61 9.29 -10.79 -14.11
N ARG A 62 8.16 -11.15 -14.74
CA ARG A 62 7.24 -12.16 -14.19
C ARG A 62 7.85 -13.54 -14.04
N THR A 63 8.80 -13.87 -14.90
CA THR A 63 9.44 -15.19 -14.98
C THR A 63 10.88 -15.19 -14.51
N GLN A 64 11.43 -14.05 -14.07
CA GLN A 64 12.80 -13.96 -13.55
C GLN A 64 12.85 -13.39 -12.14
N TRP A 65 11.88 -12.56 -11.75
CA TRP A 65 11.87 -11.89 -10.46
C TRP A 65 11.07 -12.71 -9.44
N VAL A 66 11.35 -12.45 -8.16
CA VAL A 66 10.63 -13.10 -7.08
C VAL A 66 9.29 -12.41 -6.92
N ARG A 67 8.20 -13.16 -7.08
CA ARG A 67 6.85 -12.70 -6.77
C ARG A 67 6.66 -12.72 -5.25
N LEU A 68 6.54 -11.54 -4.65
CA LEU A 68 6.38 -11.40 -3.20
C LEU A 68 4.97 -11.77 -2.76
N THR A 69 3.93 -11.33 -3.48
CA THR A 69 2.54 -11.53 -3.06
C THR A 69 1.75 -12.42 -4.00
N GLY A 70 0.72 -13.09 -3.47
CA GLY A 70 -0.42 -13.52 -4.28
C GLY A 70 -1.15 -12.32 -4.90
N LEU A 71 -2.32 -12.57 -5.49
CA LEU A 71 -3.24 -11.47 -5.75
C LEU A 71 -3.81 -11.01 -4.41
N GLN A 72 -3.47 -9.79 -3.99
CA GLN A 72 -3.97 -9.21 -2.74
C GLN A 72 -4.88 -8.01 -3.03
N TYR A 73 -5.89 -7.81 -2.19
CA TYR A 73 -6.71 -6.60 -2.21
C TYR A 73 -5.91 -5.44 -1.62
N SER A 74 -5.80 -4.33 -2.34
CA SER A 74 -5.11 -3.15 -1.84
C SER A 74 -6.06 -2.28 -1.02
N GLY A 75 -6.02 -2.41 0.31
CA GLY A 75 -6.79 -1.55 1.23
C GLY A 75 -6.53 -0.04 1.05
N LEU A 76 -5.33 0.32 0.59
CA LEU A 76 -4.92 1.71 0.34
C LEU A 76 -5.33 2.25 -1.04
N HIS A 77 -5.78 1.40 -1.96
CA HIS A 77 -6.11 1.80 -3.34
C HIS A 77 -7.42 1.13 -3.77
N TRP A 78 -8.53 1.73 -3.33
CA TRP A 78 -9.92 1.58 -3.79
C TRP A 78 -10.14 0.55 -4.92
N ASN A 79 -10.58 -0.66 -4.54
CA ASN A 79 -10.98 -1.75 -5.43
C ASN A 79 -9.91 -2.27 -6.42
N LEU A 80 -8.62 -2.13 -6.06
CA LEU A 80 -7.52 -2.69 -6.83
C LEU A 80 -7.00 -4.00 -6.23
N GLY A 81 -6.80 -4.98 -7.10
CA GLY A 81 -6.00 -6.17 -6.83
C GLY A 81 -4.56 -5.89 -7.22
N ILE A 82 -3.61 -6.37 -6.43
CA ILE A 82 -2.20 -6.08 -6.62
C ILE A 82 -1.35 -7.35 -6.61
N VAL A 83 -0.25 -7.30 -7.36
CA VAL A 83 0.80 -8.32 -7.33
C VAL A 83 2.15 -7.62 -7.28
N ILE A 84 2.99 -8.02 -6.34
CA ILE A 84 4.30 -7.39 -6.12
C ILE A 84 5.41 -8.34 -6.52
N TYR A 85 6.42 -7.80 -7.20
CA TYR A 85 7.64 -8.48 -7.61
C TYR A 85 8.86 -7.70 -7.12
N ILE A 86 9.95 -8.41 -6.89
CA ILE A 86 11.26 -7.84 -6.57
C ILE A 86 12.36 -8.55 -7.37
N ASN A 87 13.25 -7.79 -8.00
CA ASN A 87 14.30 -8.34 -8.86
C ASN A 87 15.45 -9.00 -8.09
N GLN A 88 15.78 -8.48 -6.91
CA GLN A 88 16.88 -8.95 -6.07
C GLN A 88 16.55 -8.74 -4.60
N GLU A 89 17.35 -9.28 -3.68
CA GLU A 89 17.22 -9.00 -2.24
C GLU A 89 15.83 -9.30 -1.62
N TYR A 90 15.07 -10.26 -2.17
CA TYR A 90 13.77 -10.62 -1.58
C TYR A 90 13.87 -11.02 -0.09
N LYS A 91 15.02 -11.53 0.34
CA LYS A 91 15.28 -11.84 1.75
C LYS A 91 15.26 -10.60 2.64
N VAL A 92 15.74 -9.45 2.16
CA VAL A 92 15.66 -8.17 2.87
C VAL A 92 14.19 -7.83 3.13
N PHE A 93 13.34 -7.97 2.11
CA PHE A 93 11.89 -7.76 2.24
C PHE A 93 11.26 -8.71 3.27
N VAL A 94 11.57 -10.01 3.18
CA VAL A 94 11.04 -11.03 4.10
C VAL A 94 11.51 -10.80 5.53
N ASN A 95 12.79 -10.48 5.75
CA ASN A 95 13.34 -10.20 7.07
C ASN A 95 12.71 -8.95 7.68
N ASN A 96 12.56 -7.87 6.89
CA ASN A 96 11.88 -6.66 7.33
C ASN A 96 10.41 -6.91 7.69
N TYR A 97 9.73 -7.82 6.99
CA TYR A 97 8.38 -8.24 7.35
C TYR A 97 8.33 -9.04 8.65
N ILE A 98 9.25 -10.00 8.84
CA ILE A 98 9.34 -10.80 10.06
C ILE A 98 9.68 -9.92 11.26
N GLY A 99 10.63 -8.99 11.12
CA GLY A 99 11.00 -8.04 12.16
C GLY A 99 9.82 -7.18 12.58
N TYR A 100 9.04 -6.68 11.61
CA TYR A 100 7.78 -5.99 11.93
C TYR A 100 6.81 -6.88 12.73
N LEU A 101 6.63 -8.15 12.34
CA LEU A 101 5.72 -9.05 13.06
C LEU A 101 6.15 -9.24 14.51
N LYS A 102 7.45 -9.42 14.77
CA LYS A 102 7.99 -9.57 16.13
C LYS A 102 7.61 -8.39 17.02
N VAL A 103 7.93 -7.17 16.56
CA VAL A 103 7.62 -5.93 17.29
C VAL A 103 6.11 -5.75 17.46
N SER A 104 5.32 -5.97 16.39
CA SER A 104 3.87 -5.71 16.42
C SER A 104 3.05 -6.69 17.27
N GLN A 105 3.61 -7.87 17.57
CA GLN A 105 2.91 -8.94 18.29
C GLN A 105 3.39 -9.09 19.72
N GLY A 106 4.26 -8.21 20.22
CA GLY A 106 4.87 -8.35 21.55
C GLY A 106 5.68 -9.65 21.68
N LEU A 107 6.17 -10.21 20.56
CA LEU A 107 6.92 -11.47 20.59
C LEU A 107 8.40 -11.28 20.98
N ASP A 108 8.81 -10.04 21.24
CA ASP A 108 10.00 -9.76 22.05
C ASP A 108 9.51 -9.64 23.50
N GLU A 109 9.48 -10.77 24.21
CA GLU A 109 9.15 -10.84 25.64
C GLU A 109 10.11 -9.96 26.47
N GLU A 110 11.31 -9.66 25.95
CA GLU A 110 12.31 -8.75 26.56
C GLU A 110 11.90 -7.27 26.53
N CYS A 111 10.79 -6.92 25.86
CA CYS A 111 10.29 -5.54 25.73
C CYS A 111 9.02 -5.25 26.56
N GLU A 112 8.49 -6.23 27.30
CA GLU A 112 7.26 -6.10 28.10
C GLU A 112 7.50 -5.78 29.59
N GLU A 113 8.77 -5.69 30.03
CA GLU A 113 9.12 -5.48 31.44
C GLU A 113 9.52 -4.02 31.72
N GLU A 114 8.59 -3.06 31.74
CA GLU A 114 8.77 -1.74 32.40
C GLU A 114 7.48 -0.88 32.48
N GLU A 115 6.28 -1.48 32.43
CA GLU A 115 5.09 -0.79 33.00
C GLU A 115 5.08 -1.05 34.52
N GLU A 116 6.06 -0.50 35.24
CA GLU A 116 5.96 -0.45 36.70
C GLU A 116 4.75 0.43 37.06
N GLU A 117 3.78 -0.17 37.74
CA GLU A 117 2.62 0.50 38.30
C GLU A 117 3.10 1.68 39.16
N GLU A 118 3.07 2.89 38.60
CA GLU A 118 3.07 4.11 39.38
C GLU A 118 1.73 4.15 40.12
N THR A 119 1.64 3.40 41.23
CA THR A 119 0.56 3.54 42.19
C THR A 119 0.71 4.91 42.82
N VAL A 120 0.15 5.92 42.15
CA VAL A 120 -0.09 7.23 42.72
C VAL A 120 -0.90 6.99 43.98
N GLY A 121 -0.26 7.18 45.13
CA GLY A 121 -0.95 7.27 46.40
C GLY A 121 -1.93 8.44 46.32
N GLU A 122 -3.20 8.14 46.00
CA GLU A 122 -4.32 8.95 46.42
C GLU A 122 -4.26 9.00 47.94
N ASP A 123 -3.72 10.07 48.51
CA ASP A 123 -4.09 10.63 49.82
C ASP A 123 -3.16 11.81 50.14
N ASP A 124 -3.53 13.01 49.69
CA ASP A 124 -3.45 14.28 50.44
C ASP A 124 -3.53 15.50 49.50
N MET A 125 -4.72 15.69 48.91
CA MET A 125 -5.15 17.00 48.41
C MET A 125 -5.85 17.71 49.56
N GLN A 126 -5.11 18.47 50.36
CA GLN A 126 -5.67 19.43 51.30
C GLN A 126 -5.41 20.85 50.80
N ASP A 127 -6.53 21.58 50.76
CA ASP A 127 -6.71 22.98 50.38
C ASP A 127 -5.58 23.91 50.88
N LEU A 128 -4.88 24.56 49.95
CA LEU A 128 -4.05 25.74 50.24
C LEU A 128 -4.30 26.82 49.17
N ASP A 129 -5.37 27.58 49.39
CA ASP A 129 -5.51 28.95 48.93
C ASP A 129 -4.66 29.85 49.84
N GLU A 130 -3.46 30.29 49.42
CA GLU A 130 -2.93 31.58 49.90
C GLU A 130 -1.84 32.16 49.00
N GLU A 131 -1.99 33.45 48.71
CA GLU A 131 -1.15 34.28 47.87
C GLU A 131 0.32 34.27 48.32
N LEU A 132 1.25 34.00 47.39
CA LEU A 132 2.67 34.21 47.66
C LEU A 132 3.36 35.04 46.58
N SER A 133 4.02 36.07 47.11
CA SER A 133 4.75 37.15 46.46
C SER A 133 6.02 36.69 45.77
N SER A 134 6.43 37.49 44.78
CA SER A 134 7.76 37.49 44.20
C SER A 134 8.85 37.65 45.25
N ASP A 135 9.96 36.96 45.03
CA ASP A 135 11.24 37.01 45.76
C ASP A 135 11.39 35.89 46.80
N ASP A 136 11.74 34.69 46.32
CA ASP A 136 12.74 33.80 46.92
C ASP A 136 12.95 32.57 46.01
N GLU A 137 13.97 32.64 45.16
CA GLU A 137 14.52 31.50 44.42
C GLU A 137 15.34 30.63 45.39
N GLU A 138 14.65 29.80 46.19
CA GLU A 138 15.32 28.78 47.01
C GLU A 138 15.42 27.46 46.24
N LEU A 139 16.67 27.05 46.10
CA LEU A 139 17.21 25.97 45.31
C LEU A 139 16.73 24.60 45.86
N PHE A 140 15.68 24.04 45.30
CA PHE A 140 15.34 22.63 45.52
C PHE A 140 16.33 21.75 44.74
N ALA A 141 17.41 21.35 45.41
CA ALA A 141 18.21 20.20 45.02
C ALA A 141 17.37 18.95 45.29
N LEU A 142 16.70 18.46 44.24
CA LEU A 142 16.14 17.11 44.24
C LEU A 142 17.33 16.15 44.15
N ASP A 143 17.44 15.27 45.14
CA ASP A 143 18.44 14.21 45.20
C ASP A 143 18.29 13.32 43.95
N ASP A 144 19.41 13.27 43.23
CA ASP A 144 19.66 12.63 41.94
C ASP A 144 20.04 11.16 42.21
N ASP A 145 19.06 10.35 42.61
CA ASP A 145 19.24 8.90 42.67
C ASP A 145 19.16 8.34 41.23
N GLU A 146 20.35 7.97 40.73
CA GLU A 146 20.69 7.47 39.39
C GLU A 146 19.98 6.15 39.01
N ASP A 147 18.65 6.11 38.97
CA ASP A 147 17.94 5.08 38.20
C ASP A 147 17.84 5.58 36.76
N THR A 148 18.99 5.50 36.06
CA THR A 148 19.06 5.70 34.62
C THR A 148 18.37 4.50 33.97
N GLU A 149 17.06 4.58 33.81
CA GLU A 149 16.28 3.64 33.01
C GLU A 149 16.96 3.53 31.63
N GLU A 150 17.64 2.40 31.43
CA GLU A 150 18.25 2.03 30.16
C GLU A 150 17.10 1.76 29.20
N ILE A 151 16.53 2.81 28.60
CA ILE A 151 15.42 2.72 27.65
C ILE A 151 15.78 1.66 26.61
N LEU A 152 15.18 0.47 26.76
CA LEU A 152 15.43 -0.65 25.89
C LEU A 152 14.83 -0.28 24.53
N ASP A 153 15.69 0.08 23.57
CA ASP A 153 15.24 0.41 22.22
C ASP A 153 14.76 -0.86 21.51
N CYS A 154 13.47 -1.16 21.70
CA CYS A 154 12.74 -2.25 21.07
C CYS A 154 12.56 -2.07 19.55
N SER A 155 13.37 -1.23 18.90
CA SER A 155 13.34 -1.03 17.46
C SER A 155 14.08 -2.15 16.73
N PHE A 156 13.32 -2.93 15.95
CA PHE A 156 13.94 -3.85 14.98
C PHE A 156 14.67 -3.04 13.90
N PRO A 157 16.00 -3.21 13.71
CA PRO A 157 16.74 -2.44 12.72
C PRO A 157 16.39 -2.94 11.30
N TYR A 158 15.54 -2.18 10.61
CA TYR A 158 15.17 -2.49 9.23
C TYR A 158 16.38 -2.50 8.30
N GLN A 159 16.49 -3.55 7.50
CA GLN A 159 17.54 -3.71 6.52
C GLN A 159 17.27 -2.80 5.31
N LYS A 160 18.30 -2.06 4.88
CA LYS A 160 18.25 -1.20 3.69
C LYS A 160 18.45 -2.01 2.40
N TYR A 161 17.88 -1.53 1.30
CA TYR A 161 18.03 -2.16 -0.01
C TYR A 161 19.25 -1.63 -0.76
N GLN A 162 19.93 -2.50 -1.50
CA GLN A 162 21.04 -2.16 -2.37
C GLN A 162 20.61 -1.39 -3.61
N VAL A 163 21.55 -0.64 -4.17
CA VAL A 163 21.39 0.05 -5.46
C VAL A 163 21.03 -0.98 -6.54
N GLY A 164 20.07 -0.61 -7.39
CA GLY A 164 19.56 -1.49 -8.44
C GLY A 164 18.39 -2.38 -8.01
N THR A 165 18.00 -2.35 -6.72
CA THR A 165 16.77 -3.01 -6.28
C THR A 165 15.55 -2.33 -6.87
N ILE A 166 14.63 -3.15 -7.38
CA ILE A 166 13.39 -2.74 -8.02
C ILE A 166 12.23 -3.46 -7.37
N ILE A 167 11.31 -2.67 -6.81
CA ILE A 167 10.00 -3.15 -6.38
C ILE A 167 9.01 -2.79 -7.48
N LEU A 168 8.34 -3.80 -8.04
CA LEU A 168 7.34 -3.63 -9.08
C LEU A 168 5.98 -4.07 -8.55
N LYS A 169 4.99 -3.20 -8.68
CA LYS A 169 3.60 -3.44 -8.31
C LYS A 169 2.72 -3.40 -9.54
N GLU A 170 2.09 -4.53 -9.85
CA GLU A 170 1.01 -4.58 -10.83
C GLU A 170 -0.31 -4.25 -10.15
N ASN A 171 -1.15 -3.44 -10.81
CA ASN A 171 -2.46 -3.05 -10.32
C ASN A 171 -3.55 -3.51 -11.29
N TYR A 172 -4.61 -4.09 -10.74
CA TYR A 172 -5.75 -4.65 -11.48
C TYR A 172 -7.06 -4.12 -10.92
N LEU A 173 -8.02 -3.78 -11.77
CA LEU A 173 -9.37 -3.50 -11.32
C LEU A 173 -10.06 -4.82 -10.94
N LEU A 174 -10.61 -4.86 -9.74
CA LEU A 174 -11.38 -6.01 -9.27
C LEU A 174 -12.85 -5.85 -9.67
N LYS A 175 -13.44 -6.91 -10.23
CA LYS A 175 -14.87 -7.01 -10.49
C LYS A 175 -15.40 -8.22 -9.76
N LYS A 176 -16.22 -7.98 -8.73
CA LYS A 176 -16.70 -9.03 -7.80
C LYS A 176 -15.55 -9.81 -7.15
N GLY A 177 -14.49 -9.10 -6.75
CA GLY A 177 -13.29 -9.69 -6.12
C GLY A 177 -12.32 -10.38 -7.09
N ILE A 178 -12.64 -10.45 -8.39
CA ILE A 178 -11.81 -11.12 -9.40
C ILE A 178 -11.04 -10.06 -10.19
N PRO A 179 -9.72 -10.21 -10.39
CA PRO A 179 -8.93 -9.28 -11.20
C PRO A 179 -9.34 -9.43 -12.66
N LYS A 180 -9.84 -8.34 -13.25
CA LYS A 180 -10.38 -8.36 -14.61
C LYS A 180 -9.54 -7.54 -15.58
N GLU A 181 -9.12 -6.35 -15.17
CA GLU A 181 -8.53 -5.37 -16.09
C GLU A 181 -7.20 -4.85 -15.55
N PRO A 182 -6.11 -4.90 -16.35
CA PRO A 182 -4.84 -4.31 -15.97
C PRO A 182 -4.96 -2.77 -15.96
N VAL A 183 -4.59 -2.15 -14.85
CA VAL A 183 -4.70 -0.70 -14.66
C VAL A 183 -3.35 -0.03 -14.90
N SER A 184 -2.35 -0.37 -14.08
CA SER A 184 -1.02 0.24 -14.17
C SER A 184 0.05 -0.64 -13.55
N ILE A 185 1.30 -0.39 -13.92
CA ILE A 185 2.48 -0.83 -13.19
C ILE A 185 3.08 0.38 -12.48
N THR A 186 3.39 0.21 -11.19
CA THR A 186 4.15 1.15 -10.38
C THR A 186 5.50 0.54 -10.01
N LEU A 187 6.57 1.32 -10.08
CA LEU A 187 7.92 0.89 -9.75
C LEU A 187 8.57 1.83 -8.74
N MET A 188 9.37 1.24 -7.86
CA MET A 188 10.38 1.93 -7.06
C MET A 188 11.74 1.35 -7.40
N ILE A 189 12.69 2.20 -7.82
CA ILE A 189 14.04 1.79 -8.24
C ILE A 189 15.05 2.47 -7.32
N LYS A 190 15.86 1.68 -6.60
CA LYS A 190 16.95 2.19 -5.76
C LYS A 190 18.08 2.69 -6.64
N ARG A 191 18.30 4.00 -6.66
CA ARG A 191 19.36 4.68 -7.43
C ARG A 191 20.64 4.79 -6.59
N GLN A 192 21.72 5.15 -7.27
CA GLN A 192 22.99 5.48 -6.63
C GLN A 192 22.83 6.69 -5.69
N SER A 193 23.74 6.81 -4.72
CA SER A 193 23.86 7.99 -3.86
C SER A 193 23.99 9.27 -4.71
N GLY A 194 23.42 10.38 -4.21
CA GLY A 194 23.33 11.65 -4.91
C GLY A 194 22.12 11.82 -5.83
N TYR A 195 21.27 10.80 -6.02
CA TYR A 195 20.06 10.93 -6.82
C TYR A 195 18.97 11.74 -6.11
N ASP A 196 18.63 11.34 -4.88
CA ASP A 196 17.63 11.99 -4.03
C ASP A 196 17.83 11.52 -2.59
N GLU A 197 18.87 12.01 -1.91
CA GLU A 197 19.31 11.47 -0.63
C GLU A 197 18.23 11.53 0.44
N GLN A 198 17.51 12.65 0.49
CA GLN A 198 16.41 12.82 1.41
C GLN A 198 15.18 11.96 1.06
N GLY A 199 15.14 11.33 -0.12
CA GLY A 199 14.14 10.34 -0.53
C GLY A 199 14.70 8.91 -0.56
N GLY A 200 15.82 8.67 0.13
CA GLY A 200 16.47 7.36 0.17
C GLY A 200 17.05 6.92 -1.16
N ASN A 201 17.26 7.85 -2.10
CA ASN A 201 17.65 7.58 -3.48
C ASN A 201 16.65 6.70 -4.24
N TRP A 202 15.37 6.73 -3.89
CA TRP A 202 14.33 6.01 -4.62
C TRP A 202 13.79 6.81 -5.79
N GLN A 203 13.81 6.23 -6.99
CA GLN A 203 13.03 6.71 -8.12
C GLN A 203 11.67 6.03 -8.16
N TYR A 204 10.63 6.82 -8.38
CA TYR A 204 9.25 6.39 -8.58
C TYR A 204 8.89 6.49 -10.07
N LEU A 205 8.12 5.51 -10.55
CA LEU A 205 7.62 5.44 -11.91
C LEU A 205 6.26 4.77 -11.93
N GLN A 206 5.32 5.29 -12.71
CA GLN A 206 4.06 4.61 -12.99
C GLN A 206 3.73 4.74 -14.48
N PHE A 207 3.27 3.64 -15.08
CA PHE A 207 2.74 3.63 -16.44
C PHE A 207 1.47 2.77 -16.53
N ASP A 208 0.59 3.13 -17.47
CA ASP A 208 -0.67 2.43 -17.68
C ASP A 208 -0.49 1.09 -18.42
N SER A 209 -1.58 0.34 -18.63
CA SER A 209 -1.53 -0.94 -19.36
C SER A 209 -1.09 -0.83 -20.83
N ARG A 210 -1.12 0.36 -21.41
CA ARG A 210 -0.68 0.66 -22.79
C ARG A 210 0.79 1.10 -22.84
N GLY A 211 1.45 1.24 -21.69
CA GLY A 211 2.84 1.68 -21.57
C GLY A 211 3.02 3.19 -21.66
N GLU A 212 1.96 3.98 -21.45
CA GLU A 212 2.07 5.43 -21.32
C GLU A 212 2.55 5.78 -19.91
N ILE A 213 3.67 6.51 -19.82
CA ILE A 213 4.22 6.95 -18.53
C ILE A 213 3.31 8.03 -17.96
N LEU A 214 2.75 7.75 -16.79
CA LEU A 214 1.86 8.66 -16.06
C LEU A 214 2.68 9.60 -15.18
N VAL A 215 3.65 9.05 -14.43
CA VAL A 215 4.58 9.83 -13.61
C VAL A 215 5.96 9.16 -13.56
N GLU A 216 7.00 9.97 -13.47
CA GLU A 216 8.39 9.51 -13.31
C GLU A 216 9.23 10.56 -12.58
N GLY A 217 9.95 10.16 -11.53
CA GLY A 217 10.99 10.98 -10.91
C GLY A 217 11.27 10.64 -9.45
N SER A 218 11.89 11.58 -8.75
CA SER A 218 12.17 11.51 -7.32
C SER A 218 11.14 12.30 -6.51
N LYS A 219 11.29 12.35 -5.19
CA LYS A 219 10.38 13.12 -4.32
C LYS A 219 10.41 14.63 -4.60
N GLN A 220 11.37 15.12 -5.38
CA GLN A 220 11.49 16.54 -5.70
C GLN A 220 10.43 16.99 -6.71
N LYS A 221 9.76 16.07 -7.41
CA LYS A 221 8.67 16.39 -8.34
C LYS A 221 7.33 16.38 -7.63
N LYS A 222 6.57 17.48 -7.74
CA LYS A 222 5.23 17.62 -7.13
C LYS A 222 4.27 16.47 -7.46
N ALA A 223 4.24 16.01 -8.71
CA ALA A 223 3.40 14.88 -9.11
C ALA A 223 3.78 13.57 -8.38
N ILE A 224 5.07 13.34 -8.14
CA ILE A 224 5.57 12.18 -7.39
C ILE A 224 5.28 12.32 -5.90
N GLN A 225 5.41 13.51 -5.32
CA GLN A 225 5.03 13.76 -3.93
C GLN A 225 3.59 13.37 -3.66
N GLN A 226 2.68 13.89 -4.49
CA GLN A 226 1.24 13.70 -4.34
C GLN A 226 0.81 12.24 -4.52
N GLN A 227 1.49 11.48 -5.38
CA GLN A 227 1.07 10.12 -5.74
C GLN A 227 1.85 9.01 -5.03
N CYS A 228 3.10 9.25 -4.64
CA CYS A 228 3.98 8.20 -4.15
C CYS A 228 4.79 8.65 -2.93
N ALA A 229 5.62 9.67 -3.08
CA ALA A 229 6.66 9.95 -2.10
C ALA A 229 6.08 10.37 -0.74
N ASN A 230 5.00 11.14 -0.66
CA ASN A 230 4.46 11.59 0.65
C ASN A 230 4.11 10.40 1.57
N CYS A 231 3.50 9.34 1.05
CA CYS A 231 3.18 8.17 1.86
C CYS A 231 4.45 7.38 2.23
N HIS A 232 5.37 7.21 1.29
CA HIS A 232 6.60 6.44 1.50
C HIS A 232 7.61 7.16 2.42
N MET A 233 7.60 8.50 2.46
CA MET A 233 8.44 9.31 3.35
C MET A 233 8.10 9.11 4.82
N ASN A 234 6.86 8.72 5.14
CA ASN A 234 6.42 8.48 6.52
C ASN A 234 7.00 7.20 7.13
N ILE A 235 7.69 6.37 6.33
CA ILE A 235 8.36 5.14 6.76
C ILE A 235 9.83 5.13 6.33
N HIS A 236 10.50 6.28 6.46
CA HIS A 236 11.89 6.47 6.07
C HIS A 236 12.86 5.59 6.90
N ASP A 237 12.50 5.27 8.14
CA ASP A 237 13.15 4.29 9.03
C ASP A 237 13.19 2.88 8.41
N ARG A 238 12.25 2.56 7.49
CA ARG A 238 12.10 1.25 6.83
C ARG A 238 12.61 1.23 5.39
N ASP A 239 13.51 2.16 5.08
CA ASP A 239 14.01 2.43 3.74
C ASP A 239 12.89 2.67 2.72
N PHE A 240 11.82 3.35 3.14
CA PHE A 240 10.70 3.77 2.28
C PHE A 240 9.90 2.62 1.66
N ILE A 241 10.04 1.37 2.11
CA ILE A 241 9.30 0.22 1.57
C ILE A 241 8.31 -0.35 2.59
N PHE A 242 7.05 -0.48 2.17
CA PHE A 242 5.97 -1.08 2.95
C PHE A 242 6.05 -2.62 2.95
N SER A 243 7.03 -3.19 3.67
CA SER A 243 7.13 -4.65 3.84
C SER A 243 5.98 -5.22 4.68
N THR A 244 5.37 -4.41 5.55
CA THR A 244 4.39 -4.81 6.58
C THR A 244 3.01 -5.19 6.02
N PHE A 245 2.61 -4.61 4.89
CA PHE A 245 1.26 -4.77 4.35
C PHE A 245 1.10 -6.01 3.47
N TYR A 246 2.20 -6.68 3.14
CA TYR A 246 2.24 -7.64 2.06
C TYR A 246 2.87 -8.94 2.54
N GLN A 247 2.00 -9.88 2.93
CA GLN A 247 2.46 -11.20 3.34
C GLN A 247 3.21 -11.88 2.19
N PRO A 248 4.50 -12.22 2.36
CA PRO A 248 5.25 -12.93 1.36
C PRO A 248 4.67 -14.33 1.15
N ILE A 249 4.62 -14.81 -0.09
CA ILE A 249 4.24 -16.19 -0.39
C ILE A 249 5.19 -17.13 0.40
N ARG A 250 4.64 -18.15 1.07
CA ARG A 250 5.46 -19.05 1.90
C ARG A 250 6.59 -19.71 1.08
N ASN A 251 7.78 -19.75 1.71
CA ASN A 251 9.10 -20.04 1.14
C ASN A 251 9.22 -21.30 0.26
N SER A 252 8.35 -22.30 0.41
CA SER A 252 8.42 -23.53 -0.41
C SER A 252 8.20 -23.29 -1.91
N ASN A 253 7.71 -22.10 -2.30
CA ASN A 253 7.50 -21.70 -3.70
C ASN A 253 8.33 -20.47 -4.14
N LEU A 254 9.19 -19.92 -3.27
CA LEU A 254 10.00 -18.71 -3.56
C LEU A 254 11.39 -19.04 -4.14
N SER A 255 11.52 -20.15 -4.87
CA SER A 255 12.72 -20.31 -5.71
C SER A 255 12.62 -19.30 -6.85
N PRO A 256 13.66 -18.47 -7.08
CA PRO A 256 13.69 -17.70 -8.31
C PRO A 256 13.54 -18.71 -9.46
N PRO A 257 12.65 -18.44 -10.43
CA PRO A 257 12.56 -19.26 -11.62
C PRO A 257 13.96 -19.41 -12.23
N LYS A 258 14.34 -20.66 -12.51
CA LYS A 258 15.66 -21.04 -13.04
C LYS A 258 15.96 -20.36 -14.37
#